data_AF-A0A7S3K4J5-F1
#
_entry.id   AF-A0A7S3K4J5-F1
#
_cell.length_a   1.000
_cell.length_b   1.000
_cell.length_c   1.000
_cell.angle_alpha   90.00
_cell.angle_beta   90.00
_cell.angle_gamma   90.00
#
_symmetry.space_group_name_H-M   'P 1'
#
loop_
_entity.id
_entity.type
_entity.pdbx_description
1 polymer ?
#
loop_
_entity_poly.entity_id
_entity_poly.type
_entity_poly.pdbx_seq_one_letter_code
_entity_poly.pdbx_strand_id
1 'polypeptide(L)'
;FTRKEATDVSYEACAGKLLLDYNDCLRPAFATHNARTLACVIALHRAAGNNTTLEVQRLHGMGEQLHDSIQDNVVTRVYAPVGSHDELLAYLVRRLLENGANSSFVNAVADPAIP
;
A
#
# COMPACT_ATOMS: atom_id res chain seq x y z
N PHE A 1 -14.58 -4.40 -8.00
CA PHE A 1 -15.64 -3.78 -7.17
C PHE A 1 -16.00 -2.41 -7.74
N THR A 2 -17.18 -1.87 -7.45
CA THR A 2 -17.62 -0.54 -7.90
C THR A 2 -17.61 0.52 -6.79
N ARG A 3 -17.31 0.12 -5.55
CA ARG A 3 -17.14 1.00 -4.39
C ARG A 3 -15.74 0.79 -3.79
N LYS A 4 -15.10 1.87 -3.34
CA LYS A 4 -13.71 1.85 -2.86
C LYS A 4 -13.57 0.98 -1.61
N GLU A 5 -14.53 1.08 -0.70
CA GLU A 5 -14.58 0.33 0.57
C GLU A 5 -14.66 -1.19 0.32
N ALA A 6 -15.34 -1.60 -0.75
CA ALA A 6 -15.42 -3.01 -1.10
C ALA A 6 -14.06 -3.54 -1.58
N THR A 7 -13.26 -2.72 -2.28
CA THR A 7 -11.88 -3.06 -2.62
C THR A 7 -11.01 -3.12 -1.37
N ASP A 8 -11.17 -2.20 -0.40
CA ASP A 8 -10.42 -2.23 0.87
C ASP A 8 -10.69 -3.52 1.65
N VAL A 9 -11.97 -3.88 1.83
CA VAL A 9 -12.38 -5.11 2.52
C VAL A 9 -11.79 -6.34 1.82
N SER A 10 -11.83 -6.35 0.48
CA SER A 10 -11.22 -7.44 -0.28
C SER A 10 -9.72 -7.52 -0.07
N TYR A 11 -9.02 -6.37 -0.02
CA TYR A 11 -7.58 -6.32 0.21
C TYR A 11 -7.23 -6.86 1.60
N GLU A 12 -7.91 -6.37 2.65
CA GLU A 12 -7.69 -6.79 4.03
C GLU A 12 -7.96 -8.30 4.22
N ALA A 13 -9.02 -8.83 3.60
CA ALA A 13 -9.32 -10.26 3.62
C ALA A 13 -8.25 -11.11 2.90
N CYS A 14 -7.74 -10.65 1.75
CA CYS A 14 -6.65 -11.31 1.04
C CYS A 14 -5.35 -11.28 1.85
N ALA A 15 -5.04 -10.16 2.52
CA ALA A 15 -3.87 -10.05 3.38
C ALA A 15 -3.94 -11.02 4.56
N GLY A 16 -5.11 -11.16 5.18
CA GLY A 16 -5.35 -12.15 6.23
C GLY A 16 -5.03 -13.57 5.77
N LYS A 17 -5.57 -13.99 4.61
CA LYS A 17 -5.27 -15.30 4.03
C LYS A 17 -3.78 -15.52 3.80
N LEU A 18 -3.11 -14.55 3.18
CA LEU A 18 -1.69 -14.68 2.86
C LEU A 18 -0.79 -14.77 4.10
N LEU A 19 -1.14 -14.05 5.17
CA LEU A 19 -0.32 -13.99 6.38
C LEU A 19 -0.66 -15.09 7.40
N LEU A 20 -1.91 -15.54 7.46
CA LEU A 20 -2.39 -16.49 8.47
C LEU A 20 -2.54 -17.91 7.93
N ASP A 21 -3.00 -18.06 6.68
CA ASP A 21 -3.37 -19.37 6.14
C ASP A 21 -2.31 -19.95 5.19
N TYR A 22 -1.54 -19.10 4.50
CA TYR A 22 -0.64 -19.51 3.41
C TYR A 22 0.82 -19.03 3.59
N ASN A 23 1.21 -18.64 4.80
CA ASN A 23 2.54 -18.07 5.05
C ASN A 23 3.71 -19.08 4.93
N ASP A 24 3.39 -20.38 4.83
CA ASP A 24 4.31 -21.49 4.67
C ASP A 24 4.72 -21.73 3.22
N CYS A 25 3.90 -21.29 2.27
CA CYS A 25 4.09 -21.52 0.84
C CYS A 25 4.11 -20.24 -0.01
N LEU A 26 3.60 -19.12 0.51
CA LEU A 26 3.58 -17.83 -0.17
C LEU A 26 4.31 -16.76 0.66
N ARG A 27 5.14 -15.96 -0.01
CA ARG A 27 5.77 -14.78 0.59
C ARG A 27 5.13 -13.51 0.03
N PRO A 28 4.17 -12.91 0.73
CA PRO A 28 3.44 -11.75 0.22
C PRO A 28 4.28 -10.46 0.28
N ALA A 29 4.01 -9.54 -0.64
CA ALA A 29 4.48 -8.16 -0.61
C ALA A 29 3.27 -7.23 -0.79
N PHE A 30 3.10 -6.28 0.13
CA PHE A 30 1.87 -5.47 0.21
C PHE A 30 2.09 -4.06 -0.32
N ALA A 31 1.54 -3.75 -1.49
CA ALA A 31 1.62 -2.43 -2.11
C ALA A 31 0.46 -1.54 -1.66
N THR A 32 0.74 -0.44 -0.94
CA THR A 32 -0.28 0.51 -0.51
C THR A 32 0.32 1.85 -0.10
N HIS A 33 -0.42 2.94 -0.30
CA HIS A 33 -0.15 4.24 0.36
C HIS A 33 -1.21 4.59 1.40
N ASN A 34 -2.13 3.67 1.68
CA ASN A 34 -3.20 3.86 2.64
C ASN A 34 -2.72 3.45 4.04
N ALA A 35 -2.68 4.41 4.97
CA ALA A 35 -2.19 4.17 6.33
C ALA A 35 -3.02 3.11 7.08
N ARG A 36 -4.34 3.07 6.90
CA ARG A 36 -5.20 2.06 7.51
C ARG A 36 -4.85 0.66 7.00
N THR A 37 -4.71 0.51 5.68
CA THR A 37 -4.35 -0.78 5.07
C THR A 37 -2.98 -1.24 5.55
N LEU A 38 -2.00 -0.33 5.59
CA LEU A 38 -0.66 -0.62 6.09
C LEU A 38 -0.68 -1.07 7.56
N ALA A 39 -1.38 -0.34 8.41
CA ALA A 39 -1.54 -0.70 9.83
C ALA A 39 -2.23 -2.06 10.02
N CYS A 40 -3.27 -2.34 9.22
CA CYS A 40 -3.95 -3.64 9.22
C CYS A 40 -2.99 -4.78 8.86
N VAL A 41 -2.20 -4.63 7.80
CA VAL A 41 -1.21 -5.63 7.36
C VAL A 41 -0.15 -5.86 8.44
N ILE A 42 0.37 -4.80 9.07
CA ILE A 42 1.35 -4.91 10.16
C ILE A 42 0.74 -5.65 11.36
N ALA A 43 -0.51 -5.33 11.72
CA ALA A 43 -1.21 -6.00 12.82
C ALA A 43 -1.44 -7.50 12.54
N LEU A 44 -1.85 -7.85 11.32
CA LEU A 44 -2.02 -9.25 10.88
C LEU A 44 -0.69 -10.00 10.90
N HIS A 45 0.39 -9.37 10.44
CA HIS A 45 1.72 -9.98 10.46
C HIS A 45 2.21 -10.26 11.89
N ARG A 46 2.01 -9.32 12.81
CA ARG A 46 2.29 -9.53 14.25
C ARG A 46 1.44 -10.66 14.83
N ALA A 47 0.15 -10.72 14.50
CA ALA A 47 -0.76 -11.76 14.98
C ALA A 47 -0.39 -13.16 14.45
N ALA A 48 0.19 -13.25 13.26
CA ALA A 48 0.68 -14.51 12.69
C ALA A 48 1.88 -15.10 13.47
N GLY A 49 2.49 -14.34 14.38
CA GLY A 49 3.69 -14.77 15.11
C GLY A 49 4.91 -14.99 14.22
N ASN A 50 4.89 -14.44 13.00
CA ASN A 50 5.95 -14.63 12.03
C ASN A 50 7.18 -13.78 12.40
N ASN A 51 8.32 -14.45 12.58
CA ASN A 51 9.61 -13.79 12.76
C ASN A 51 10.27 -13.38 11.43
N THR A 52 9.54 -13.54 10.32
CA THR A 52 10.02 -13.18 8.98
C THR A 52 9.85 -11.69 8.76
N THR A 53 10.75 -11.07 7.99
CA THR A 53 10.61 -9.66 7.63
C THR A 53 9.41 -9.48 6.70
N LEU A 54 8.49 -8.59 7.07
CA LEU A 54 7.35 -8.19 6.25
C LEU A 54 7.82 -7.26 5.13
N GLU A 55 7.44 -7.53 3.89
CA GLU A 55 7.68 -6.60 2.76
C GLU A 55 6.42 -5.79 2.45
N VAL A 56 6.57 -4.47 2.40
CA VAL A 56 5.57 -3.52 1.91
C VAL A 56 6.13 -2.75 0.73
N GLN A 57 5.26 -2.20 -0.12
CA GLN A 57 5.68 -1.53 -1.35
C GLN A 57 4.99 -0.17 -1.52
N ARG A 58 5.75 0.79 -2.04
CA ARG A 58 5.24 2.11 -2.43
C ARG A 58 5.71 2.49 -3.82
N LEU A 59 5.16 3.57 -4.35
CA LEU A 59 5.60 4.15 -5.61
C LEU A 59 6.63 5.24 -5.30
N HIS A 60 7.63 5.39 -6.17
CA HIS A 60 8.51 6.55 -6.10
C HIS A 60 7.68 7.84 -6.24
N GLY A 61 7.93 8.82 -5.37
CA GLY A 61 7.17 10.07 -5.29
C GLY A 61 5.82 10.01 -4.54
N MET A 62 5.44 8.86 -3.96
CA MET A 62 4.20 8.73 -3.18
C MET A 62 4.39 7.88 -1.92
N GLY A 63 3.79 8.30 -0.82
CA GLY A 63 3.77 7.53 0.44
C GLY A 63 5.11 7.44 1.17
N GLU A 64 6.09 8.29 0.85
CA GLU A 64 7.41 8.29 1.49
C GLU A 64 7.31 8.53 3.00
N GLN A 65 6.68 9.64 3.41
CA GLN A 65 6.49 9.98 4.82
C GLN A 65 5.78 8.86 5.61
N LEU A 66 4.77 8.23 5.01
CA LEU A 66 4.05 7.12 5.65
C LEU A 66 5.00 5.93 5.88
N HIS A 67 5.74 5.53 4.85
CA HIS A 67 6.62 4.36 4.94
C HIS A 67 7.85 4.61 5.81
N ASP A 68 8.38 5.83 5.83
CA ASP A 68 9.50 6.22 6.69
C ASP A 68 9.11 6.25 8.17
N SER A 69 7.82 6.36 8.48
CA SER A 69 7.30 6.34 9.85
C SER A 69 7.20 4.93 10.47
N ILE A 70 7.39 3.87 9.68
CA ILE A 70 7.25 2.48 10.15
C ILE A 70 8.42 2.12 11.06
N GLN A 71 8.14 1.69 12.30
CA GLN A 71 9.15 1.30 13.30
C GLN A 71 9.28 -0.22 13.50
N ASP A 72 8.47 -1.01 12.79
CA ASP A 72 8.49 -2.49 12.84
C ASP A 72 9.61 -3.09 11.97
N ASN A 73 9.85 -4.39 12.11
CA ASN A 73 10.73 -5.17 11.21
C ASN A 73 10.09 -5.34 9.82
N VAL A 74 9.95 -4.23 9.11
CA VAL A 74 9.29 -4.10 7.82
C VAL A 74 10.28 -3.51 6.83
N VAL A 75 10.36 -4.13 5.65
CA VAL A 75 11.14 -3.59 4.53
C VAL A 75 10.20 -2.95 3.53
N THR A 76 10.49 -1.70 3.17
CA THR A 76 9.79 -1.01 2.10
C THR A 76 10.55 -1.14 0.79
N ARG A 77 9.91 -1.74 -0.23
CA ARG A 77 10.40 -1.71 -1.62
C ARG A 77 9.75 -0.55 -2.37
N VAL A 78 10.58 0.25 -3.04
CA VAL A 78 10.10 1.36 -3.87
C VAL A 78 10.00 0.91 -5.33
N TYR A 79 8.82 1.04 -5.92
CA TYR A 79 8.62 0.93 -7.36
C TYR A 79 9.09 2.24 -8.02
N ALA A 80 10.23 2.17 -8.70
CA ALA A 80 10.88 3.31 -9.34
C ALA A 80 10.91 3.11 -10.88
N PRO A 81 9.92 3.66 -11.61
CA PRO A 81 9.94 3.60 -13.08
C PRO A 81 11.06 4.48 -13.64
N VAL A 82 11.78 3.96 -14.64
CA VAL A 82 12.89 4.64 -15.32
C VAL A 82 12.61 4.60 -16.82
N GLY A 83 12.70 5.76 -17.47
CA GLY A 83 12.44 5.91 -18.90
C GLY A 83 12.54 7.37 -19.35
N SER A 84 12.50 7.58 -20.65
CA SER A 84 12.44 8.90 -21.29
C SER A 84 11.03 9.53 -21.17
N HIS A 85 10.90 10.80 -21.53
CA HIS A 85 9.63 11.54 -21.43
C HIS A 85 8.47 10.83 -22.14
N ASP A 86 8.70 10.38 -23.38
CA ASP A 86 7.66 9.77 -24.21
C ASP A 86 7.19 8.42 -23.64
N GLU A 87 8.08 7.69 -22.98
CA GLU A 87 7.78 6.40 -22.35
C GLU A 87 6.99 6.56 -21.04
N LEU A 88 7.16 7.69 -20.34
CA LEU A 88 6.56 7.95 -19.03
C LEU A 88 5.25 8.72 -19.08
N LEU A 89 4.83 9.26 -20.22
CA LEU A 89 3.59 10.04 -20.32
C LEU A 89 2.36 9.23 -19.85
N ALA A 90 2.22 7.97 -20.30
CA ALA A 90 1.13 7.09 -19.86
C ALA A 90 1.22 6.71 -18.38
N TYR A 91 2.43 6.67 -17.80
CA TYR A 91 2.62 6.48 -16.37
C TYR A 91 2.18 7.71 -15.58
N LEU A 92 2.58 8.91 -16.03
CA LEU A 92 2.21 10.18 -15.42
C LEU A 92 0.69 10.38 -15.41
N VAL A 93 0.00 10.15 -16.54
CA VAL A 93 -1.46 10.28 -16.61
C VAL A 93 -2.17 9.38 -15.59
N ARG A 94 -1.71 8.13 -15.40
CA ARG A 94 -2.27 7.23 -14.39
C ARG A 94 -2.06 7.74 -12.97
N ARG A 95 -0.88 8.30 -12.67
CA ARG A 95 -0.59 8.89 -11.35
C ARG A 95 -1.43 10.13 -11.08
N LEU A 96 -1.67 10.96 -12.09
CA LEU A 96 -2.57 12.12 -11.96
C LEU A 96 -4.01 11.70 -11.63
N LEU A 97 -4.53 10.66 -12.31
CA LEU A 97 -5.87 10.14 -12.03
C LEU A 97 -5.99 9.53 -10.63
N GLU A 98 -4.97 8.80 -10.19
CA GLU A 98 -4.95 8.18 -8.86
C GLU A 98 -4.86 9.21 -7.72
N ASN A 99 -4.05 10.26 -7.89
CA ASN A 99 -3.92 11.34 -6.92
C ASN A 99 -5.11 12.31 -6.92
N GLY A 100 -5.74 12.51 -8.09
CA GLY A 100 -6.90 13.38 -8.26
C GLY A 100 -8.23 12.76 -7.85
N ALA A 101 -8.29 11.46 -7.58
CA ALA A 101 -9.51 10.82 -7.12
C ALA A 101 -9.84 11.22 -5.68
N ASN A 102 -11.01 11.81 -5.45
CA ASN A 102 -11.49 12.20 -4.10
C ASN A 102 -11.52 11.02 -3.10
N SER A 103 -11.64 9.79 -3.60
CA SER A 103 -11.62 8.57 -2.77
C SER A 103 -10.21 8.05 -2.46
N SER A 104 -9.16 8.72 -2.95
CA SER A 104 -7.78 8.40 -2.67
C SER A 104 -7.41 8.84 -1.25
N PHE A 105 -6.76 7.96 -0.50
CA PHE A 105 -6.29 8.30 0.86
C PHE A 105 -5.31 9.47 0.84
N VAL A 106 -4.45 9.55 -0.18
CA VAL A 106 -3.48 10.64 -0.33
C VAL A 106 -4.20 11.99 -0.51
N ASN A 107 -5.33 11.98 -1.23
CA ASN A 107 -6.17 13.17 -1.40
C ASN A 107 -6.87 13.53 -0.09
N ALA A 108 -7.45 12.53 0.59
CA ALA A 108 -8.16 12.73 1.86
C ALA A 108 -7.28 13.27 2.98
N VAL A 109 -6.02 12.81 3.11
CA VAL A 109 -5.06 13.30 4.11
C VAL A 109 -4.67 14.77 3.88
N ALA A 110 -4.75 15.24 2.65
CA ALA A 110 -4.46 16.63 2.32
C ALA A 110 -5.65 17.58 2.60
N ASP A 111 -6.84 17.04 2.86
CA ASP A 111 -8.04 17.83 3.13
C ASP A 111 -8.22 18.07 4.65
N PRO A 112 -8.03 19.32 5.13
CA PRO A 112 -8.19 19.63 6.56
C PRO A 112 -9.63 19.55 7.07
N ALA A 113 -10.64 19.40 6.18
CA ALA A 113 -12.04 19.20 6.56
C ALA A 113 -12.37 17.73 6.89
N ILE A 114 -11.48 16.79 6.56
CA ILE A 114 -11.64 15.37 6.90
C ILE A 114 -10.99 15.14 8.28
N PRO A 115 -11.72 14.59 9.27
CA PRO A 115 -11.25 14.44 10.65
C PRO A 115 -10.05 13.49 10.82
#